data_AF-A0A3D4EW36-F1
#
_entry.id   AF-A0A3D4EW36-F1
#
_cell.length_a   1.000
_cell.length_b   1.000
_cell.length_c   1.000
_cell.angle_alpha   90.00
_cell.angle_beta   90.00
_cell.angle_gamma   90.00
#
_symmetry.space_group_name_H-M   'P 1'
#
loop_
_entity.id
_entity.type
_entity.pdbx_description
1 polymer ?
#
loop_
_entity_poly.entity_id
_entity_poly.type
_entity_poly.pdbx_seq_one_letter_code
_entity_poly.pdbx_strand_id
1 'polypeptide(L)'
;GRYEIQILDSHGKQPVGYGDMGGLYRRWDNNRDPKGFDGTAPLVNAANPAGEWQKMIIKFRAPRLAKDGQLLNYPRFISVHLNDQLVQKNSIAKGPTRAAQRAGWASKDHIFIQGDHGPIAFRKFKVTPEDFSKIKK
;
A
#
# COMPACT_ATOMS: atom_id res chain seq x y z
N GLY A 1 -1.70 0.00 -10.96
CA GLY A 1 -1.58 0.25 -9.51
C GLY A 1 -1.26 1.71 -9.29
N ARG A 2 -1.82 2.32 -8.24
CA ARG A 2 -1.56 3.73 -7.86
C ARG A 2 -0.87 3.87 -6.52
N TYR A 3 -1.18 2.98 -5.59
CA TYR A 3 -0.68 3.02 -4.21
C TYR A 3 -0.11 1.66 -3.87
N GLU A 4 1.11 1.66 -3.37
CA GLU A 4 1.92 0.46 -3.19
C GLU A 4 2.04 0.11 -1.71
N ILE A 5 1.60 -1.10 -1.36
CA ILE A 5 2.03 -1.77 -0.14
C ILE A 5 3.20 -2.67 -0.53
N GLN A 6 4.35 -2.38 0.04
CA GLN A 6 5.61 -2.95 -0.38
C GLN A 6 5.71 -4.45 -0.07
N ILE A 7 6.33 -5.19 -0.97
CA ILE A 7 6.72 -6.58 -0.79
C ILE A 7 8.24 -6.63 -0.99
N LEU A 8 8.97 -6.96 0.08
CA LEU A 8 10.42 -7.09 0.10
C LEU A 8 10.82 -8.15 1.11
N ASP A 9 11.94 -8.83 0.93
CA ASP A 9 12.52 -9.60 2.04
C ASP A 9 12.99 -8.63 3.14
N SER A 10 12.20 -8.55 4.20
CA SER A 10 12.45 -7.68 5.34
C SER A 10 12.67 -8.48 6.62
N HIS A 11 12.76 -9.82 6.58
CA HIS A 11 12.88 -10.65 7.78
C HIS A 11 14.05 -10.20 8.68
N GLY A 12 13.80 -10.09 9.99
CA GLY A 12 14.83 -9.71 10.98
C GLY A 12 15.27 -8.24 10.94
N LYS A 13 14.78 -7.43 10.00
CA LYS A 13 15.17 -6.02 9.91
C LYS A 13 14.56 -5.16 11.03
N GLN A 14 15.41 -4.39 11.71
CA GLN A 14 15.01 -3.27 12.56
C GLN A 14 16.06 -2.14 12.49
N PRO A 15 15.65 -0.86 12.40
CA PRO A 15 14.27 -0.40 12.22
C PRO A 15 13.74 -0.66 10.80
N VAL A 16 12.42 -0.80 10.67
CA VAL A 16 11.72 -0.86 9.38
C VAL A 16 11.39 0.52 8.84
N GLY A 17 11.41 0.65 7.52
CA GLY A 17 11.05 1.86 6.77
C GLY A 17 9.90 1.64 5.79
N TYR A 18 9.50 2.70 5.10
CA TYR A 18 8.43 2.64 4.08
C TYR A 18 8.72 1.70 2.90
N GLY A 19 9.99 1.34 2.71
CA GLY A 19 10.45 0.40 1.68
C GLY A 19 10.55 -1.05 2.16
N ASP A 20 10.12 -1.35 3.38
CA ASP A 20 10.08 -2.70 3.93
C ASP A 20 8.67 -3.30 3.84
N MET A 21 8.56 -4.62 3.95
CA MET A 21 7.32 -5.36 3.71
C MET A 21 6.14 -4.83 4.53
N GLY A 22 5.04 -4.50 3.85
CA GLY A 22 3.86 -3.90 4.47
C GLY A 22 3.92 -2.37 4.60
N GLY A 23 5.03 -1.72 4.23
CA GLY A 23 5.15 -0.26 4.14
C GLY A 23 4.29 0.32 3.02
N LEU A 24 3.67 1.48 3.26
CA LEU A 24 3.11 2.30 2.18
C LEU A 24 4.26 3.06 1.53
N TYR A 25 4.58 2.70 0.29
CA TYR A 25 5.77 3.23 -0.37
C TYR A 25 5.68 4.74 -0.58
N ARG A 26 6.84 5.38 -0.74
CA ARG A 26 6.93 6.83 -0.87
C ARG A 26 6.42 7.34 -2.22
N ARG A 27 6.02 8.61 -2.21
CA ARG A 27 5.80 9.43 -3.40
C ARG A 27 7.13 9.92 -3.94
N TRP A 28 7.10 10.43 -5.18
CA TRP A 28 8.28 10.97 -5.85
C TRP A 28 7.94 12.28 -6.54
N ASP A 29 8.80 13.29 -6.36
CA ASP A 29 8.73 14.58 -7.03
C ASP A 29 10.16 15.00 -7.44
N ASN A 30 10.37 15.23 -8.73
CA ASN A 30 11.68 15.61 -9.25
C ASN A 30 12.09 17.03 -8.87
N ASN A 31 11.15 17.88 -8.48
CA ASN A 31 11.36 19.28 -8.11
C ASN A 31 11.56 19.46 -6.60
N ARG A 32 11.55 18.38 -5.82
CA ARG A 32 11.72 18.39 -4.36
C ARG A 32 13.09 17.84 -3.96
N ASP A 33 13.63 18.32 -2.84
CA ASP A 33 14.73 17.68 -2.12
C ASP A 33 14.33 17.38 -0.65
N PRO A 34 14.36 16.12 -0.18
CA PRO A 34 14.57 14.91 -0.96
C PRO A 34 13.42 14.65 -1.94
N LYS A 35 13.74 14.10 -3.11
CA LYS A 35 12.76 13.75 -4.16
C LYS A 35 11.69 12.78 -3.67
N GLY A 36 12.08 11.87 -2.78
CA GLY A 36 11.21 10.87 -2.18
C GLY A 36 10.58 11.39 -0.88
N PHE A 37 9.26 11.27 -0.72
CA PHE A 37 8.56 11.80 0.45
C PHE A 37 7.27 11.04 0.78
N ASP A 38 6.72 11.25 1.98
CA ASP A 38 5.38 10.80 2.39
C ASP A 38 5.16 9.28 2.31
N GLY A 39 6.24 8.49 2.47
CA GLY A 39 6.15 7.06 2.71
C GLY A 39 5.87 6.76 4.18
N THR A 40 5.18 5.66 4.47
CA THR A 40 4.83 5.24 5.83
C THR A 40 5.42 3.86 6.10
N ALA A 41 6.30 3.75 7.10
CA ALA A 41 6.85 2.48 7.55
C ALA A 41 5.74 1.55 8.08
N PRO A 42 5.89 0.21 7.99
CA PRO A 42 5.01 -0.68 8.72
C PRO A 42 5.17 -0.47 10.23
N LEU A 43 4.10 -0.69 11.00
CA LEU A 43 4.10 -0.52 12.46
C LEU A 43 5.07 -1.47 13.17
N VAL A 44 5.20 -2.69 12.63
CA VAL A 44 6.07 -3.75 13.12
C VAL A 44 6.65 -4.51 11.93
N ASN A 45 7.81 -5.12 12.14
CA ASN A 45 8.30 -6.14 11.21
C ASN A 45 7.60 -7.47 11.51
N ALA A 46 6.77 -7.92 10.58
CA ALA A 46 6.06 -9.20 10.70
C ALA A 46 6.42 -10.17 9.56
N ALA A 47 7.52 -9.92 8.83
CA ALA A 47 7.96 -10.80 7.75
C ALA A 47 8.54 -12.10 8.31
N ASN A 48 8.12 -13.24 7.76
CA ASN A 48 8.76 -14.54 8.00
C ASN A 48 10.03 -14.67 7.12
N PRO A 49 10.95 -15.61 7.41
CA PRO A 49 12.13 -15.86 6.59
C PRO A 49 11.81 -16.10 5.10
N ALA A 50 12.78 -15.79 4.22
CA ALA A 50 12.69 -16.12 2.81
C ALA A 50 12.47 -17.64 2.59
N GLY A 51 11.60 -17.98 1.64
CA GLY A 51 11.16 -19.36 1.38
C GLY A 51 9.89 -19.76 2.14
N GLU A 52 9.52 -19.04 3.20
CA GLU A 52 8.24 -19.22 3.86
C GLU A 52 7.11 -18.41 3.19
N TRP A 53 5.89 -18.91 3.34
CA TRP A 53 4.71 -18.22 2.82
C TRP A 53 4.35 -17.03 3.69
N GLN A 54 4.28 -15.86 3.07
CA GLN A 54 3.74 -14.64 3.68
C GLN A 54 2.23 -14.57 3.45
N LYS A 55 1.48 -14.13 4.45
CA LYS A 55 0.04 -13.87 4.37
C LYS A 55 -0.21 -12.37 4.51
N MET A 56 -0.70 -11.73 3.46
CA MET A 56 -1.07 -10.31 3.48
C MET A 56 -2.58 -10.15 3.28
N ILE A 57 -3.24 -9.44 4.19
CA ILE A 57 -4.67 -9.08 4.10
C ILE A 57 -4.78 -7.56 4.13
N ILE A 58 -5.40 -7.00 3.10
CA ILE A 58 -5.55 -5.55 2.93
C ILE A 58 -7.02 -5.18 2.92
N LYS A 59 -7.42 -4.26 3.79
CA LYS A 59 -8.71 -3.54 3.70
C LYS A 59 -8.45 -2.15 3.16
N PHE A 60 -8.90 -1.87 1.95
CA PHE A 60 -8.64 -0.63 1.25
C PHE A 60 -9.95 0.09 0.91
N ARG A 61 -10.03 1.37 1.26
CA ARG A 61 -11.08 2.28 0.82
C ARG A 61 -10.53 3.15 -0.32
N ALA A 62 -11.16 3.04 -1.48
CA ALA A 62 -10.93 3.90 -2.64
C ALA A 62 -11.12 5.40 -2.31
N PRO A 63 -10.55 6.34 -3.10
CA PRO A 63 -10.86 7.74 -2.93
C PRO A 63 -12.35 8.01 -3.13
N ARG A 64 -12.89 9.01 -2.44
CA ARG A 64 -14.23 9.53 -2.71
C ARG A 64 -14.10 10.77 -3.57
N LEU A 65 -14.86 10.79 -4.65
CA LEU A 65 -14.86 11.86 -5.64
C LEU A 65 -16.23 12.51 -5.69
N ALA A 66 -16.27 13.82 -5.87
CA ALA A 66 -17.47 14.56 -6.23
C ALA A 66 -17.87 14.24 -7.68
N LYS A 67 -19.06 14.71 -8.10
CA LYS A 67 -19.58 14.48 -9.46
C LYS A 67 -18.68 15.07 -10.55
N ASP A 68 -17.99 16.16 -10.25
CA ASP A 68 -17.02 16.84 -11.12
C ASP A 68 -15.62 16.20 -11.09
N GLY A 69 -15.44 15.12 -10.33
CA GLY A 69 -14.16 14.44 -10.16
C GLY A 69 -13.24 15.03 -9.08
N GLN A 70 -13.66 16.09 -8.37
CA GLN A 70 -12.90 16.65 -7.26
C GLN A 70 -12.73 15.62 -6.14
N LEU A 71 -11.53 15.53 -5.56
CA LEU A 71 -11.26 14.65 -4.42
C LEU A 71 -11.98 15.17 -3.17
N LEU A 72 -12.90 14.37 -2.63
CA LEU A 72 -13.55 14.61 -1.35
C LEU A 72 -12.80 13.95 -0.19
N ASN A 73 -12.32 12.72 -0.40
CA ASN A 73 -11.52 12.00 0.59
C ASN A 73 -10.43 11.18 -0.08
N TYR A 74 -9.23 11.27 0.48
CA TYR A 74 -8.10 10.44 0.08
C TYR A 74 -8.41 8.94 0.24
N PRO A 75 -7.80 8.09 -0.61
CA PRO A 75 -7.79 6.66 -0.41
C PRO A 75 -7.09 6.30 0.89
N ARG A 76 -7.53 5.19 1.49
CA ARG A 76 -7.04 4.75 2.78
C ARG A 76 -6.88 3.23 2.82
N PHE A 77 -5.72 2.81 3.28
CA PHE A 77 -5.52 1.47 3.81
C PHE A 77 -6.07 1.44 5.23
N ILE A 78 -7.31 0.96 5.39
CA ILE A 78 -7.98 0.86 6.70
C ILE A 78 -7.14 -0.02 7.62
N SER A 79 -6.72 -1.18 7.09
CA SER A 79 -5.79 -2.08 7.75
C SER A 79 -4.97 -2.84 6.72
N VAL A 80 -3.69 -3.05 7.02
CA VAL A 80 -2.87 -4.08 6.37
C VAL A 80 -2.42 -5.02 7.48
N HIS A 81 -2.72 -6.31 7.32
CA HIS A 81 -2.16 -7.36 8.16
C HIS A 81 -1.13 -8.15 7.37
N LEU A 82 0.02 -8.38 7.98
CA LEU A 82 1.07 -9.28 7.49
C LEU A 82 1.28 -10.35 8.56
N ASN A 83 1.14 -11.62 8.17
CA ASN A 83 1.26 -12.78 9.07
C ASN A 83 0.44 -12.60 10.35
N ASP A 84 -0.83 -12.21 10.15
CA ASP A 84 -1.84 -11.93 11.18
C ASP A 84 -1.55 -10.74 12.12
N GLN A 85 -0.41 -10.07 11.96
CA GLN A 85 -0.08 -8.84 12.69
C GLN A 85 -0.47 -7.58 11.92
N LEU A 86 -0.98 -6.56 12.62
CA LEU A 86 -1.35 -5.28 12.03
C LEU A 86 -0.10 -4.44 11.71
N VAL A 87 0.19 -4.22 10.42
CA VAL A 87 1.36 -3.45 9.96
C VAL A 87 1.01 -2.08 9.40
N GLN A 88 -0.25 -1.81 9.05
CA GLN A 88 -0.73 -0.47 8.72
C GLN A 88 -2.12 -0.27 9.33
N LYS A 89 -2.38 0.92 9.89
CA LYS A 89 -3.68 1.28 10.45
C LYS A 89 -4.09 2.67 9.97
N ASN A 90 -5.18 2.72 9.22
CA ASN A 90 -5.74 3.96 8.66
C ASN A 90 -4.76 4.82 7.85
N SER A 91 -3.78 4.19 7.19
CA SER A 91 -2.75 4.87 6.41
C SER A 91 -3.33 5.51 5.16
N ILE A 92 -3.10 6.82 5.00
CA ILE A 92 -3.68 7.63 3.93
C ILE A 92 -2.66 7.76 2.80
N ALA A 93 -3.05 7.41 1.58
CA ALA A 93 -2.23 7.66 0.40
C ALA A 93 -2.60 9.03 -0.19
N LYS A 94 -1.77 10.04 0.06
CA LYS A 94 -2.01 11.44 -0.39
C LYS A 94 -1.70 11.68 -1.86
N GLY A 95 -1.29 10.65 -2.57
CA GLY A 95 -0.99 10.68 -3.99
C GLY A 95 -0.48 9.33 -4.47
N PRO A 96 -0.23 9.18 -5.77
CA PRO A 96 0.37 7.97 -6.32
C PRO A 96 1.78 7.73 -5.77
N THR A 97 2.13 6.47 -5.50
CA THR A 97 3.50 6.07 -5.13
C THR A 97 4.42 6.09 -6.35
N ARG A 98 5.74 6.04 -6.12
CA ARG A 98 6.76 6.23 -7.17
C ARG A 98 6.55 5.37 -8.42
N ALA A 99 6.15 4.10 -8.26
CA ALA A 99 5.98 3.15 -9.35
C ALA A 99 4.55 3.12 -9.94
N ALA A 100 3.70 4.10 -9.61
CA ALA A 100 2.32 4.14 -10.08
C ALA A 100 2.23 4.18 -11.61
N GLN A 101 1.39 3.31 -12.16
CA GLN A 101 1.15 3.19 -13.60
C GLN A 101 0.15 4.23 -14.14
N ARG A 102 -0.56 4.93 -13.24
CA ARG A 102 -1.62 5.88 -13.57
C ARG A 102 -1.61 7.05 -12.61
N ALA A 103 -1.83 8.25 -13.14
CA ALA A 103 -1.94 9.50 -12.38
C ALA A 103 -3.41 9.87 -12.11
N GLY A 104 -3.62 10.77 -11.13
CA GLY A 104 -4.96 11.23 -10.74
C GLY A 104 -5.69 10.28 -9.76
N TRP A 105 -6.95 10.59 -9.50
CA TRP A 105 -7.82 9.82 -8.60
C TRP A 105 -8.79 8.94 -9.38
N ALA A 106 -9.06 7.74 -8.88
CA ALA A 106 -10.05 6.83 -9.46
C ALA A 106 -10.72 6.02 -8.35
N SER A 107 -12.05 5.93 -8.37
CA SER A 107 -12.85 5.14 -7.43
C SER A 107 -12.77 3.63 -7.69
N LYS A 108 -12.32 3.22 -8.89
CA LYS A 108 -12.08 1.84 -9.29
C LYS A 108 -10.83 1.76 -10.17
N ASP A 109 -9.98 0.77 -9.93
CA ASP A 109 -8.80 0.49 -10.75
C ASP A 109 -8.40 -0.99 -10.61
N HIS A 110 -7.39 -1.41 -11.36
CA HIS A 110 -6.81 -2.76 -11.27
C HIS A 110 -5.86 -2.90 -10.07
N ILE A 111 -5.69 -4.14 -9.60
CA ILE A 111 -4.57 -4.51 -8.74
C ILE A 111 -3.35 -4.77 -9.62
N PHE A 112 -2.20 -4.28 -9.20
CA PHE A 112 -0.93 -4.42 -9.90
C PHE A 112 0.07 -5.07 -8.97
N ILE A 113 0.73 -6.13 -9.45
CA ILE A 113 1.83 -6.79 -8.75
C ILE A 113 3.11 -6.35 -9.44
N GLN A 114 4.00 -5.74 -8.66
CA GLN A 114 5.32 -5.32 -9.12
C GLN A 114 6.33 -6.45 -8.88
N GLY A 115 7.16 -6.74 -9.87
CA GLY A 115 8.10 -7.86 -9.88
C GLY A 115 9.56 -7.44 -10.05
N ASP A 116 9.99 -6.38 -9.35
CA ASP A 116 11.31 -5.75 -9.49
C ASP A 116 12.29 -6.06 -8.34
N HIS A 117 11.88 -6.86 -7.35
CA HIS A 117 12.68 -7.22 -6.17
C HIS A 117 13.11 -8.71 -6.15
N GLY A 118 13.15 -9.35 -7.33
CA GLY A 118 13.54 -10.75 -7.51
C GLY A 118 12.37 -11.72 -7.68
N PRO A 119 12.66 -13.03 -7.79
CA PRO A 119 11.64 -14.06 -7.98
C PRO A 119 10.68 -14.16 -6.80
N ILE A 120 9.38 -14.21 -7.09
CA ILE A 120 8.31 -14.35 -6.11
C ILE A 120 7.21 -15.27 -6.66
N ALA A 121 6.61 -16.07 -5.79
CA ALA A 121 5.44 -16.87 -6.11
C ALA A 121 4.22 -16.37 -5.33
N PHE A 122 3.07 -16.28 -6.01
CA PHE A 122 1.79 -15.94 -5.39
C PHE A 122 0.88 -17.16 -5.37
N ARG A 123 0.13 -17.32 -4.28
CA ARG A 123 -0.97 -18.28 -4.18
C ARG A 123 -2.14 -17.67 -3.41
N LYS A 124 -3.34 -18.25 -3.58
CA LYS A 124 -4.54 -17.86 -2.84
C LYS A 124 -4.87 -16.36 -2.94
N PHE A 125 -4.73 -15.80 -4.14
CA PHE A 125 -5.06 -14.39 -4.42
C PHE A 125 -6.57 -14.24 -4.56
N LYS A 126 -7.20 -13.55 -3.59
CA LYS A 126 -8.65 -13.29 -3.57
C LYS A 126 -8.90 -11.80 -3.40
N VAL A 127 -9.89 -11.30 -4.13
CA VAL A 127 -10.38 -9.92 -4.04
C VAL A 127 -11.88 -9.97 -3.83
N THR A 128 -12.36 -9.29 -2.80
CA THR A 128 -13.79 -9.17 -2.51
C THR A 128 -14.14 -7.68 -2.49
N PRO A 129 -15.10 -7.21 -3.30
CA PRO A 129 -15.65 -5.87 -3.16
C PRO A 129 -16.30 -5.70 -1.77
N GLU A 130 -16.03 -4.58 -1.12
CA GLU A 130 -16.56 -4.25 0.21
C GLU A 130 -17.08 -2.80 0.21
N ASP A 131 -18.17 -2.54 0.92
CA ASP A 131 -18.72 -1.18 1.05
C ASP A 131 -18.16 -0.48 2.30
N PHE A 132 -17.34 0.54 2.07
CA PHE A 132 -16.79 1.41 3.10
C PHE A 132 -17.40 2.83 3.08
N SER A 133 -18.58 3.01 2.48
CA SER A 133 -19.31 4.29 2.38
C SER A 133 -19.61 4.92 3.75
N LYS A 134 -19.87 4.10 4.77
CA LYS A 134 -20.18 4.56 6.13
C LYS A 134 -18.94 4.96 6.95
N ILE A 135 -17.73 4.62 6.51
CA ILE A 135 -16.50 4.98 7.23
C ILE A 135 -16.17 6.45 6.96
N LYS A 136 -16.56 7.33 7.89
CA LYS A 136 -16.35 8.79 7.78
C LYS A 136 -14.90 9.20 8.03
N LYS A 137 -14.24 8.54 8.98
CA LYS A 137 -12.89 8.91 9.43
C LYS A 137 -11.84 8.26 8.60
#